data_AF-A0A2V2ZMS0-F1
#
_entry.id   AF-A0A2V2ZMS0-F1
#
_cell.length_a   1.000
_cell.length_b   1.000
_cell.length_c   1.000
_cell.angle_alpha   90.00
_cell.angle_beta   90.00
_cell.angle_gamma   90.00
#
_symmetry.space_group_name_H-M   'P 1'
#
loop_
_entity.id
_entity.type
_entity.pdbx_description
1 polymer ?
#
loop_
_entity_poly.entity_id
_entity_poly.type
_entity_poly.pdbx_seq_one_letter_code
_entity_poly.pdbx_strand_id
1 'polypeptide(L)'
;MYQAIAKTYKKLNNSSKEKDYLEKYAKLNDSLEKVWDESINTSLDKMIQEKEKNDIEKKHSTIIYNVTVFVLLGVIVLVYWVYQKRITKKRKIIEEKELETESLMKKMSANDERLVFLAKKNDPLFFNEYQSAYPELIEKLFEINPKLSANELSFCAMIQLGFSSKEIAQYGFMQHRSVQTKKNRLRKKLNIPSDVDLYFFLQNLNSK
;
A
#
# COMPACT_ATOMS: atom_id res chain seq x y z
N MET A 1 -28.47 -51.43 65.43
CA MET A 1 -29.38 -52.50 65.92
C MET A 1 -28.66 -53.51 66.83
N TYR A 2 -27.59 -54.19 66.41
CA TYR A 2 -26.86 -55.19 67.23
C TYR A 2 -26.28 -54.66 68.54
N GLN A 3 -25.70 -53.44 68.55
CA GLN A 3 -25.20 -52.80 69.77
C GLN A 3 -26.31 -52.60 70.82
N ALA A 4 -27.53 -52.26 70.39
CA ALA A 4 -28.66 -52.10 71.29
C ALA A 4 -29.10 -53.46 71.85
N ILE A 5 -29.11 -54.51 71.03
CA ILE A 5 -29.44 -55.89 71.45
C ILE A 5 -28.41 -56.40 72.48
N ALA A 6 -27.11 -56.18 72.24
CA ALA A 6 -26.06 -56.48 73.21
C ALA A 6 -26.31 -55.76 74.55
N LYS A 7 -26.61 -54.46 74.52
CA LYS A 7 -26.95 -53.68 75.73
C LYS A 7 -28.20 -54.21 76.46
N THR A 8 -29.19 -54.76 75.75
CA THR A 8 -30.37 -55.38 76.38
C THR A 8 -30.04 -56.70 77.06
N TYR A 9 -29.26 -57.58 76.44
CA TYR A 9 -28.85 -58.85 77.05
C TYR A 9 -27.90 -58.66 78.24
N LYS A 10 -27.09 -57.60 78.21
CA LYS A 10 -26.33 -57.13 79.38
C LYS A 10 -27.22 -56.87 80.59
N LYS A 11 -28.32 -56.12 80.38
CA LYS A 11 -29.29 -55.79 81.45
C LYS A 11 -30.06 -57.02 81.95
N LEU A 12 -30.26 -58.01 81.09
CA LEU A 12 -30.86 -59.31 81.44
C LEU A 12 -29.85 -60.29 82.07
N ASN A 13 -28.65 -59.82 82.42
CA ASN A 13 -27.55 -60.60 83.00
C ASN A 13 -27.10 -61.82 82.16
N ASN A 14 -27.37 -61.79 80.85
CA ASN A 14 -27.00 -62.85 79.90
C ASN A 14 -25.71 -62.47 79.13
N SER A 15 -24.58 -62.66 79.81
CA SER A 15 -23.24 -62.30 79.32
C SER A 15 -22.84 -63.01 78.02
N SER A 16 -23.27 -64.27 77.84
CA SER A 16 -22.97 -65.05 76.63
C SER A 16 -23.61 -64.42 75.38
N LYS A 17 -24.91 -64.08 75.44
CA LYS A 17 -25.60 -63.42 74.33
C LYS A 17 -25.10 -61.99 74.12
N GLU A 18 -24.80 -61.24 75.18
CA GLU A 18 -24.19 -59.91 75.05
C GLU A 18 -22.90 -59.97 74.21
N LYS A 19 -21.99 -60.90 74.54
CA LYS A 19 -20.71 -61.05 73.84
C LYS A 19 -20.90 -61.41 72.36
N ASP A 20 -21.81 -62.34 72.06
CA ASP A 20 -22.14 -62.72 70.68
C ASP A 20 -22.66 -61.52 69.86
N TYR A 21 -23.56 -60.72 70.43
CA TYR A 21 -24.10 -59.54 69.73
C TYR A 21 -23.09 -58.38 69.63
N LEU A 22 -22.15 -58.25 70.57
CA LEU A 22 -21.04 -57.29 70.46
C LEU A 22 -20.06 -57.69 69.35
N GLU A 23 -19.74 -58.98 69.23
CA GLU A 23 -18.89 -59.49 68.15
C GLU A 23 -19.53 -59.27 66.78
N LYS A 24 -20.84 -59.53 66.66
CA LYS A 24 -21.62 -59.24 65.45
C LYS A 24 -21.61 -57.75 65.09
N TYR A 25 -21.71 -56.87 66.10
CA TYR A 25 -21.61 -55.43 65.88
C TYR A 25 -20.22 -55.00 65.40
N ALA A 26 -19.16 -55.50 66.02
CA ALA A 26 -17.78 -55.16 65.65
C ALA A 26 -17.47 -55.60 64.20
N LYS A 27 -17.85 -56.82 63.82
CA LYS A 27 -17.69 -57.32 62.44
C LYS A 27 -18.47 -56.49 61.43
N LEU A 28 -19.70 -56.10 61.76
CA LEU A 28 -20.51 -55.26 60.88
C LEU A 28 -19.91 -53.87 60.71
N ASN A 29 -19.40 -53.25 61.78
CA ASN A 29 -18.81 -51.92 61.72
C ASN A 29 -17.52 -51.90 60.89
N ASP A 30 -16.62 -52.87 61.11
CA ASP A 30 -15.39 -53.01 60.32
C ASP A 30 -15.67 -53.23 58.81
N SER A 31 -16.66 -54.07 58.49
CA SER A 31 -17.08 -54.27 57.09
C SER A 31 -17.70 -53.02 56.48
N LEU A 32 -18.44 -52.24 57.27
CA LEU A 32 -19.08 -51.01 56.80
C LEU A 32 -18.05 -49.91 56.57
N GLU A 33 -17.09 -49.75 57.48
CA GLU A 33 -15.99 -48.77 57.38
C GLU A 33 -15.14 -49.02 56.14
N LYS A 34 -14.80 -50.27 55.83
CA LYS A 34 -14.10 -50.65 54.59
C LYS A 34 -14.87 -50.24 53.32
N VAL A 35 -16.18 -50.47 53.29
CA VAL A 35 -17.03 -50.09 52.15
C VAL A 35 -17.15 -48.57 52.02
N TRP A 36 -17.26 -47.85 53.15
CA TRP A 36 -17.26 -46.38 53.15
C TRP A 36 -15.95 -45.82 52.63
N ASP A 37 -14.81 -46.28 53.14
CA ASP A 37 -13.48 -45.84 52.72
C ASP A 37 -13.25 -46.09 51.23
N GLU A 38 -13.58 -47.28 50.73
CA GLU A 38 -13.47 -47.63 49.30
C GLU A 38 -14.35 -46.71 48.42
N SER A 39 -15.58 -46.44 48.86
CA SER A 39 -16.52 -45.59 48.12
C SER A 39 -16.09 -44.12 48.07
N ILE A 40 -15.53 -43.60 49.17
CA ILE A 40 -15.02 -42.22 49.25
C ILE A 40 -13.76 -42.10 48.40
N ASN A 41 -12.81 -43.03 48.52
CA ASN A 41 -11.58 -43.01 47.74
C ASN A 41 -11.87 -43.09 46.24
N THR A 42 -12.76 -44.00 45.82
CA THR A 42 -13.19 -44.09 44.41
C THR A 42 -13.83 -42.80 43.91
N SER A 43 -14.62 -42.13 44.76
CA SER A 43 -15.28 -40.86 44.40
C SER A 43 -14.26 -39.72 44.31
N LEU A 44 -13.31 -39.65 45.23
CA LEU A 44 -12.22 -38.67 45.22
C LEU A 44 -11.33 -38.85 43.98
N ASP A 45 -10.96 -40.09 43.65
CA ASP A 45 -10.15 -40.39 42.46
C ASP A 45 -10.86 -39.97 41.17
N LYS A 46 -12.18 -40.23 41.07
CA LYS A 46 -12.99 -39.75 39.94
C LYS A 46 -13.01 -38.23 39.84
N MET A 47 -13.17 -37.52 40.96
CA MET A 47 -13.15 -36.05 40.99
C MET A 47 -11.77 -35.49 40.60
N ILE A 48 -10.68 -36.12 41.04
CA ILE A 48 -9.31 -35.73 40.68
C ILE A 48 -9.09 -35.95 39.18
N GLN A 49 -9.46 -37.12 38.64
CA GLN A 49 -9.33 -37.42 37.22
C GLN A 49 -10.17 -36.47 36.34
N GLU A 50 -11.39 -36.13 36.76
CA GLU A 50 -12.24 -35.19 36.04
C GLU A 50 -11.65 -33.77 36.07
N LYS A 51 -11.09 -33.35 37.22
CA LYS A 51 -10.40 -32.07 37.34
C LYS A 51 -9.14 -32.01 36.48
N GLU A 52 -8.30 -33.05 36.50
CA GLU A 52 -7.10 -33.14 35.65
C GLU A 52 -7.43 -33.07 34.17
N LYS A 53 -8.46 -33.80 33.72
CA LYS A 53 -8.94 -33.72 32.32
C LYS A 53 -9.42 -32.31 31.96
N ASN A 54 -10.24 -31.70 32.81
CA ASN A 54 -10.74 -30.34 32.60
C ASN A 54 -9.60 -29.30 32.58
N ASP A 55 -8.58 -29.45 33.42
CA ASP A 55 -7.42 -28.56 33.45
C ASP A 55 -6.53 -28.75 32.21
N ILE A 56 -6.36 -29.99 31.73
CA ILE A 56 -5.67 -30.31 30.48
C ILE A 56 -6.42 -29.71 29.28
N GLU A 57 -7.73 -29.87 29.20
CA GLU A 57 -8.56 -29.31 28.12
C GLU A 57 -8.48 -27.77 28.08
N LYS A 58 -8.61 -27.11 29.24
CA LYS A 58 -8.45 -25.65 29.36
C LYS A 58 -7.05 -25.20 28.94
N LYS A 59 -6.01 -25.93 29.34
CA LYS A 59 -4.62 -25.64 28.95
C LYS A 59 -4.41 -25.78 27.45
N HIS A 60 -4.90 -26.84 26.82
CA HIS A 60 -4.83 -27.02 25.36
C HIS A 60 -5.57 -25.91 24.62
N SER A 61 -6.78 -25.55 25.04
CA SER A 61 -7.53 -24.44 24.44
C SER A 61 -6.76 -23.12 24.50
N THR A 62 -6.10 -22.84 25.62
CA THR A 62 -5.31 -21.61 25.81
C THR A 62 -4.06 -21.59 24.92
N ILE A 63 -3.37 -22.74 24.78
CA ILE A 63 -2.20 -22.87 23.91
C ILE A 63 -2.61 -22.68 22.43
N ILE A 64 -3.71 -23.32 22.00
CA ILE A 64 -4.21 -23.21 20.62
C ILE A 64 -4.53 -21.75 20.29
N TYR A 65 -5.26 -21.05 21.17
CA TYR A 65 -5.56 -19.63 20.99
C TYR A 65 -4.28 -18.80 20.81
N ASN A 66 -3.30 -18.95 21.69
CA ASN A 66 -2.04 -18.21 21.58
C ASN A 66 -1.29 -18.52 20.26
N VAL A 67 -1.22 -19.79 19.86
CA VAL A 67 -0.59 -20.18 18.58
C VAL A 67 -1.28 -19.50 17.40
N THR A 68 -2.62 -19.46 17.37
CA THR A 68 -3.36 -18.79 16.30
C THR A 68 -3.07 -17.29 16.23
N VAL A 69 -2.97 -16.62 17.38
CA VAL A 69 -2.62 -15.19 17.45
C VAL A 69 -1.21 -14.94 16.91
N PHE A 70 -0.23 -15.78 17.27
CA PHE A 70 1.15 -15.66 16.76
C PHE A 70 1.23 -15.86 15.25
N VAL A 71 0.48 -16.81 14.69
CA VAL A 71 0.42 -17.03 13.24
C VAL A 71 -0.15 -15.80 12.53
N LEU A 72 -1.24 -15.23 13.04
CA LEU A 72 -1.84 -14.01 12.47
C LEU A 72 -0.87 -12.82 12.52
N LEU A 73 -0.15 -12.61 13.63
CA LEU A 73 0.87 -11.58 13.74
C LEU A 73 2.02 -11.80 12.74
N GLY A 74 2.46 -13.04 12.56
CA GLY A 74 3.48 -13.40 11.57
C GLY A 74 3.04 -13.03 10.13
N VAL A 75 1.78 -13.31 9.78
CA VAL A 75 1.21 -12.92 8.47
C VAL A 75 1.20 -11.40 8.30
N ILE A 76 0.79 -10.65 9.33
CA ILE A 76 0.78 -9.17 9.29
C ILE A 76 2.19 -8.62 9.06
N VAL A 77 3.19 -9.14 9.79
CA VAL A 77 4.60 -8.73 9.63
C VAL A 77 5.11 -9.06 8.22
N LEU A 78 4.75 -10.24 7.67
CA LEU A 78 5.16 -10.66 6.33
C LEU A 78 4.54 -9.74 5.26
N VAL A 79 3.25 -9.42 5.38
CA VAL A 79 2.56 -8.46 4.51
C VAL A 79 3.22 -7.09 4.59
N TYR A 80 3.51 -6.60 5.80
CA TYR A 80 4.20 -5.31 6.00
C TYR A 80 5.59 -5.30 5.36
N TRP A 81 6.35 -6.38 5.51
CA TRP A 81 7.68 -6.54 4.90
C TRP A 81 7.62 -6.52 3.36
N VAL A 82 6.65 -7.23 2.76
CA VAL A 82 6.43 -7.22 1.30
C VAL A 82 6.02 -5.83 0.82
N TYR A 83 5.12 -5.17 1.55
CA TYR A 83 4.64 -3.82 1.24
C TYR A 83 5.80 -2.81 1.23
N GLN A 84 6.62 -2.81 2.29
CA GLN A 84 7.80 -1.96 2.39
C GLN A 84 8.81 -2.21 1.24
N LYS A 85 9.06 -3.48 0.90
CA LYS A 85 9.95 -3.85 -0.21
C LYS A 85 9.46 -3.38 -1.58
N ARG A 86 8.14 -3.30 -1.79
CA ARG A 86 7.57 -2.74 -3.03
C ARG A 86 7.71 -1.22 -3.09
N ILE A 87 7.59 -0.53 -1.96
CA ILE A 87 7.72 0.94 -1.90
C ILE A 87 9.14 1.37 -2.27
N THR A 88 10.17 0.71 -1.76
CA THR A 88 11.57 1.10 -2.03
C THR A 88 11.95 0.96 -3.50
N LYS A 89 11.48 -0.10 -4.18
CA LYS A 89 11.68 -0.25 -5.63
C LYS A 89 11.00 0.86 -6.43
N LYS A 90 9.77 1.21 -6.08
CA LYS A 90 9.04 2.31 -6.75
C LYS A 90 9.75 3.66 -6.54
N ARG A 91 10.28 3.93 -5.34
CA ARG A 91 11.01 5.18 -5.05
C ARG A 91 12.26 5.37 -5.91
N LYS A 92 13.08 4.33 -6.08
CA LYS A 92 14.29 4.40 -6.92
C LYS A 92 13.97 4.70 -8.39
N ILE A 93 12.91 4.09 -8.93
CA ILE A 93 12.47 4.32 -10.31
C ILE A 93 11.92 5.75 -10.47
N ILE A 94 11.24 6.28 -9.46
CA ILE A 94 10.75 7.67 -9.48
C ILE A 94 11.92 8.65 -9.40
N GLU A 95 12.89 8.42 -8.52
CA GLU A 95 14.07 9.27 -8.33
C GLU A 95 14.97 9.30 -9.58
N GLU A 96 15.18 8.16 -10.24
CA GLU A 96 15.92 8.07 -11.50
C GLU A 96 15.21 8.84 -12.63
N LYS A 97 13.89 8.72 -12.73
CA LYS A 97 13.08 9.48 -13.70
C LYS A 97 13.06 10.97 -13.41
N GLU A 98 12.96 11.36 -12.14
CA GLU A 98 13.00 12.76 -11.73
C GLU A 98 14.35 13.39 -12.10
N LEU A 99 15.46 12.70 -11.83
CA LEU A 99 16.80 13.16 -12.19
C LEU A 99 17.03 13.24 -13.71
N GLU A 100 16.49 12.27 -14.48
CA GLU A 100 16.48 12.32 -15.94
C GLU A 100 15.67 13.53 -16.43
N THR A 101 14.45 13.74 -15.94
CA THR A 101 13.60 14.88 -16.31
C THR A 101 14.23 16.22 -15.92
N GLU A 102 14.91 16.32 -14.77
CA GLU A 102 15.60 17.53 -14.35
C GLU A 102 16.78 17.84 -15.26
N SER A 103 17.57 16.83 -15.64
CA SER A 103 18.69 17.00 -16.56
C SER A 103 18.24 17.42 -17.96
N LEU A 104 17.09 16.90 -18.42
CA LEU A 104 16.47 17.26 -19.70
C LEU A 104 15.87 18.65 -19.65
N MET A 105 15.14 19.01 -18.58
CA MET A 105 14.62 20.36 -18.36
C MET A 105 15.74 21.40 -18.28
N LYS A 106 16.87 21.08 -17.64
CA LYS A 106 18.02 21.97 -17.58
C LYS A 106 18.68 22.18 -18.96
N LYS A 107 18.81 21.12 -19.77
CA LYS A 107 19.29 21.22 -21.15
C LYS A 107 18.30 21.99 -22.04
N MET A 108 17.00 21.75 -21.87
CA MET A 108 15.93 22.47 -22.56
C MET A 108 15.96 23.95 -22.19
N SER A 109 16.01 24.29 -20.91
CA SER A 109 16.14 25.68 -20.41
C SER A 109 17.38 26.38 -20.94
N ALA A 110 18.54 25.71 -20.97
CA ALA A 110 19.78 26.30 -21.47
C ALA A 110 19.75 26.53 -23.00
N ASN A 111 19.20 25.57 -23.75
CA ASN A 111 18.98 25.73 -25.19
C ASN A 111 17.96 26.83 -25.48
N ASP A 112 16.88 26.91 -24.70
CA ASP A 112 15.85 27.95 -24.84
C ASP A 112 16.41 29.34 -24.54
N GLU A 113 17.25 29.50 -23.51
CA GLU A 113 17.94 30.78 -23.24
C GLU A 113 18.82 31.21 -24.42
N ARG A 114 19.59 30.28 -25.00
CA ARG A 114 20.43 30.55 -26.16
C ARG A 114 19.60 30.90 -27.40
N LEU A 115 18.53 30.16 -27.67
CA LEU A 115 17.63 30.39 -28.79
C LEU A 115 16.88 31.72 -28.65
N VAL A 116 16.41 32.05 -27.44
CA VAL A 116 15.79 33.34 -27.13
C VAL A 116 16.78 34.48 -27.36
N PHE A 117 18.04 34.31 -26.97
CA PHE A 117 19.08 35.31 -27.22
C PHE A 117 19.32 35.54 -28.72
N LEU A 118 19.41 34.47 -29.51
CA LEU A 118 19.60 34.56 -30.97
C LEU A 118 18.39 35.20 -31.66
N ALA A 119 17.17 34.82 -31.26
CA ALA A 119 15.94 35.41 -31.77
C ALA A 119 15.86 36.92 -31.48
N LYS A 120 16.22 37.34 -30.26
CA LYS A 120 16.24 38.77 -29.87
C LYS A 120 17.23 39.59 -30.69
N LYS A 121 18.34 38.98 -31.11
CA LYS A 121 19.34 39.62 -31.98
C LYS A 121 19.00 39.56 -33.47
N ASN A 122 17.91 38.88 -33.85
CA ASN A 122 17.57 38.56 -35.23
C ASN A 122 18.74 37.90 -35.98
N ASP A 123 19.45 37.00 -35.28
CA ASP A 123 20.62 36.31 -35.81
C ASP A 123 20.19 35.26 -36.85
N PRO A 124 20.79 35.22 -38.06
CA PRO A 124 20.49 34.19 -39.06
C PRO A 124 20.70 32.75 -38.57
N LEU A 125 21.56 32.55 -37.56
CA LEU A 125 21.81 31.25 -36.96
C LEU A 125 20.64 30.74 -36.12
N PHE A 126 19.71 31.62 -35.72
CA PHE A 126 18.57 31.27 -34.88
C PHE A 126 17.80 30.06 -35.42
N PHE A 127 17.42 30.08 -36.69
CA PHE A 127 16.60 29.02 -37.26
C PHE A 127 17.37 27.69 -37.35
N ASN A 128 18.67 27.73 -37.67
CA ASN A 128 19.50 26.54 -37.77
C ASN A 128 19.72 25.89 -36.39
N GLU A 129 19.99 26.69 -35.36
CA GLU A 129 20.09 26.20 -33.98
C GLU A 129 18.74 25.68 -33.48
N TYR A 130 17.64 26.37 -33.80
CA TYR A 130 16.30 25.92 -33.44
C TYR A 130 15.94 24.58 -34.08
N GLN A 131 16.22 24.41 -35.37
CA GLN A 131 15.97 23.17 -36.10
C GLN A 131 16.77 22.00 -35.51
N SER A 132 17.98 22.27 -35.03
CA SER A 132 18.83 21.27 -34.37
C SER A 132 18.32 20.92 -32.97
N ALA A 133 17.75 21.89 -32.25
CA ALA A 133 17.22 21.70 -30.90
C ALA A 133 15.83 21.05 -30.89
N TYR A 134 14.99 21.35 -31.88
CA TYR A 134 13.58 20.92 -31.97
C TYR A 134 13.24 20.28 -33.33
N PRO A 135 13.94 19.21 -33.76
CA PRO A 135 13.71 18.59 -35.06
C PRO A 135 12.29 17.99 -35.18
N GLU A 136 11.78 17.38 -34.11
CA GLU A 136 10.45 16.75 -34.11
C GLU A 136 9.31 17.74 -34.38
N LEU A 137 9.43 18.97 -33.88
CA LEU A 137 8.42 19.99 -34.14
C LEU A 137 8.42 20.38 -35.62
N ILE A 138 9.61 20.52 -36.22
CA ILE A 138 9.76 20.87 -37.63
C ILE A 138 9.18 19.76 -38.51
N GLU A 139 9.45 18.49 -38.18
CA GLU A 139 8.87 17.33 -38.86
C GLU A 139 7.33 17.34 -38.78
N LYS A 140 6.76 17.48 -37.59
CA LYS A 140 5.29 17.56 -37.40
C LYS A 140 4.66 18.73 -38.17
N LEU A 141 5.33 19.88 -38.23
CA LEU A 141 4.86 21.03 -39.02
C LEU A 141 4.88 20.73 -40.52
N PHE A 142 5.90 20.02 -41.01
CA PHE A 142 5.98 19.59 -42.41
C PHE A 142 4.97 18.49 -42.76
N GLU A 143 4.64 17.59 -41.82
CA GLU A 143 3.58 16.60 -41.99
C GLU A 143 2.21 17.27 -42.22
N ILE A 144 1.93 18.36 -41.49
CA ILE A 144 0.69 19.13 -41.65
C ILE A 144 0.71 19.92 -42.96
N ASN A 145 1.82 20.61 -43.26
CA ASN A 145 1.95 21.40 -44.46
C ASN A 145 3.39 21.40 -45.01
N PRO A 146 3.67 20.60 -46.06
CA PRO A 146 5.01 20.49 -46.63
C PRO A 146 5.49 21.76 -47.36
N LYS A 147 4.60 22.73 -47.60
CA LYS A 147 4.89 23.99 -48.32
C LYS A 147 5.24 25.15 -47.37
N LEU A 148 5.50 24.88 -46.10
CA LEU A 148 5.97 25.89 -45.16
C LEU A 148 7.37 26.37 -45.54
N SER A 149 7.54 27.69 -45.59
CA SER A 149 8.85 28.30 -45.85
C SER A 149 9.68 28.39 -44.57
N ALA A 150 11.01 28.47 -44.70
CA ALA A 150 11.92 28.67 -43.57
C ALA A 150 11.55 29.92 -42.72
N ASN A 151 11.09 30.99 -43.37
CA ASN A 151 10.63 32.22 -42.70
C ASN A 151 9.32 32.04 -41.92
N GLU A 152 8.51 31.04 -42.26
CA GLU A 152 7.29 30.68 -41.53
C GLU A 152 7.61 29.72 -40.39
N LEU A 153 8.54 28.80 -40.59
CA LEU A 153 9.04 27.91 -39.54
C LEU A 153 9.78 28.69 -38.45
N SER A 154 10.64 29.63 -38.84
CA SER A 154 11.30 30.57 -37.91
C SER A 154 10.28 31.42 -37.13
N PHE A 155 9.16 31.79 -37.78
CA PHE A 155 8.07 32.47 -37.08
C PHE A 155 7.33 31.55 -36.10
N CYS A 156 7.12 30.28 -36.44
CA CYS A 156 6.58 29.29 -35.51
C CYS A 156 7.52 29.07 -34.31
N ALA A 157 8.82 29.02 -34.56
CA ALA A 157 9.85 28.89 -33.53
C ALA A 157 9.77 30.03 -32.51
N MET A 158 9.66 31.28 -32.96
CA MET A 158 9.47 32.42 -32.05
C MET A 158 8.16 32.31 -31.26
N ILE A 159 7.08 31.80 -31.85
CA ILE A 159 5.82 31.63 -31.12
C ILE A 159 5.95 30.51 -30.08
N GLN A 160 6.59 29.39 -30.42
CA GLN A 160 6.79 28.25 -29.53
C GLN A 160 7.69 28.61 -28.34
N LEU A 161 8.74 29.42 -28.55
CA LEU A 161 9.58 30.00 -27.50
C LEU A 161 8.87 31.07 -26.64
N GLY A 162 7.59 31.35 -26.90
CA GLY A 162 6.76 32.21 -26.06
C GLY A 162 6.83 33.71 -26.37
N PHE A 163 7.45 34.12 -27.49
CA PHE A 163 7.52 35.54 -27.83
C PHE A 163 6.12 36.12 -28.10
N SER A 164 5.83 37.26 -27.47
CA SER A 164 4.60 38.01 -27.72
C SER A 164 4.60 38.62 -29.12
N SER A 165 3.42 38.94 -29.65
CA SER A 165 3.31 39.59 -30.96
C SER A 165 3.97 40.99 -31.00
N LYS A 166 4.20 41.62 -29.84
CA LYS A 166 4.97 42.88 -29.74
C LYS A 166 6.47 42.61 -29.85
N GLU A 167 6.96 41.59 -29.17
CA GLU A 167 8.38 41.20 -29.22
C GLU A 167 8.77 40.66 -30.60
N ILE A 168 7.93 39.84 -31.24
CA ILE A 168 8.19 39.35 -32.60
C ILE A 168 8.26 40.53 -33.59
N ALA A 169 7.42 41.54 -33.41
CA ALA A 169 7.47 42.76 -34.23
C ALA A 169 8.79 43.51 -34.03
N GLN A 170 9.18 43.69 -32.76
CA GLN A 170 10.40 44.39 -32.38
C GLN A 170 11.66 43.69 -32.89
N TYR A 171 11.81 42.39 -32.60
CA TYR A 171 13.02 41.63 -32.92
C TYR A 171 13.07 41.19 -34.38
N GLY A 172 11.92 40.87 -34.99
CA GLY A 172 11.85 40.50 -36.40
C GLY A 172 11.83 41.70 -37.37
N PHE A 173 12.01 42.93 -36.86
CA PHE A 173 11.93 44.17 -37.64
C PHE A 173 10.66 44.28 -38.51
N MET A 174 9.51 43.85 -37.97
CA MET A 174 8.22 43.90 -38.66
C MET A 174 7.23 44.79 -37.93
N GLN A 175 6.27 45.35 -38.64
CA GLN A 175 5.15 46.04 -37.99
C GLN A 175 4.26 45.04 -37.22
N HIS A 176 3.72 45.46 -36.08
CA HIS A 176 2.82 44.63 -35.28
C HIS A 176 1.61 44.11 -36.07
N ARG A 177 1.05 44.93 -36.98
CA ARG A 177 -0.04 44.53 -37.88
C ARG A 177 0.38 43.42 -38.86
N SER A 178 1.62 43.46 -39.33
CA SER A 178 2.20 42.42 -40.19
C SER A 178 2.34 41.10 -39.44
N VAL A 179 2.74 41.13 -38.17
CA VAL A 179 2.78 39.95 -37.29
C VAL A 179 1.40 39.31 -37.18
N GLN A 180 0.35 40.09 -36.89
CA GLN A 180 -1.03 39.59 -36.81
C GLN A 180 -1.49 38.94 -38.11
N THR A 181 -1.20 39.57 -39.25
CA THR A 181 -1.54 39.03 -40.57
C THR A 181 -0.80 37.72 -40.85
N LYS A 182 0.48 37.62 -40.45
CA LYS A 182 1.28 36.41 -40.57
C LYS A 182 0.73 35.28 -39.70
N LYS A 183 0.28 35.57 -38.46
CA LYS A 183 -0.42 34.59 -37.59
C LYS A 183 -1.69 34.05 -38.26
N ASN A 184 -2.51 34.92 -38.85
CA ASN A 184 -3.74 34.49 -39.53
C ASN A 184 -3.46 33.59 -40.75
N ARG A 185 -2.43 33.92 -41.53
CA ARG A 185 -2.00 33.07 -42.66
C ARG A 185 -1.48 31.72 -42.17
N LEU A 186 -0.66 31.74 -41.12
CA LEU A 186 -0.12 30.53 -40.52
C LEU A 186 -1.23 29.62 -40.00
N ARG A 187 -2.24 30.19 -39.32
CA ARG A 187 -3.42 29.46 -38.84
C ARG A 187 -4.13 28.71 -39.96
N LYS A 188 -4.35 29.37 -41.10
CA LYS A 188 -4.97 28.75 -42.29
C LYS A 188 -4.07 27.65 -42.89
N LYS A 189 -2.76 27.90 -42.96
CA LYS A 189 -1.78 26.94 -43.51
C LYS A 189 -1.65 25.67 -42.66
N LEU A 190 -1.78 25.79 -41.35
CA LEU A 190 -1.71 24.68 -40.38
C LEU A 190 -3.07 24.08 -40.06
N ASN A 191 -4.13 24.52 -40.75
CA ASN A 191 -5.52 24.07 -40.55
C ASN A 191 -5.99 24.16 -39.08
N ILE A 192 -5.62 25.24 -38.38
CA ILE A 192 -5.94 25.41 -36.95
C ILE A 192 -7.35 26.00 -36.80
N PRO A 193 -8.29 25.31 -36.12
CA PRO A 193 -9.66 25.78 -35.87
C PRO A 193 -9.70 27.09 -35.10
N SER A 194 -10.71 27.96 -35.32
CA SER A 194 -10.83 29.32 -34.72
C SER A 194 -10.92 29.37 -33.18
N ASP A 195 -11.29 28.27 -32.56
CA ASP A 195 -11.40 28.05 -31.12
C ASP A 195 -10.07 27.68 -30.44
N VAL A 196 -9.06 27.25 -31.20
CA VAL A 196 -7.77 26.80 -30.66
C VAL A 196 -6.73 27.92 -30.67
N ASP A 197 -6.09 28.21 -29.54
CA ASP A 197 -5.01 29.19 -29.53
C ASP A 197 -3.76 28.69 -30.27
N LEU A 198 -3.11 29.58 -31.06
CA LEU A 198 -1.95 29.21 -31.87
C LEU A 198 -0.72 28.85 -31.04
N TYR A 199 -0.50 29.51 -29.88
CA TYR A 199 0.59 29.16 -28.99
C TYR A 199 0.35 27.78 -28.38
N PHE A 200 -0.87 27.53 -27.90
CA PHE A 200 -1.26 26.23 -27.35
C PHE A 200 -1.10 25.09 -28.38
N PHE A 201 -1.51 25.32 -29.62
CA PHE A 201 -1.33 24.36 -30.70
C PHE A 201 0.15 23.97 -30.91
N LEU A 202 1.04 24.97 -31.01
CA LEU A 202 2.47 24.72 -31.23
C LEU A 202 3.14 24.07 -30.01
N GLN A 203 2.74 24.43 -28.79
CA GLN A 203 3.24 23.77 -27.57
C GLN A 203 2.84 22.29 -27.51
N ASN A 204 1.60 21.96 -27.89
CA ASN A 204 1.13 20.57 -27.92
C ASN A 204 1.86 19.73 -28.98
N LEU A 205 2.25 20.31 -30.11
CA LEU A 205 3.07 19.61 -31.10
C LEU A 205 4.46 19.26 -30.56
N ASN A 206 4.98 20.03 -29.61
CA ASN A 206 6.30 19.78 -29.01
C ASN A 206 6.24 18.74 -27.87
N SER A 207 5.08 18.51 -27.26
CA SER A 207 4.91 17.58 -26.14
C SER A 207 4.56 16.18 -26.66
N LYS A 208 5.50 15.24 -26.60
CA LYS A 208 5.24 13.80 -26.72
C LYS A 208 6.14 13.00 -25.81
#